data_AF-A0A7C5PRS2-F1
#
_entry.id   AF-A0A7C5PRS2-F1
#
_cell.length_a   1.000
_cell.length_b   1.000
_cell.length_c   1.000
_cell.angle_alpha   90.00
_cell.angle_beta   90.00
_cell.angle_gamma   90.00
#
_symmetry.space_group_name_H-M   'P 1'
#
loop_
_entity.id
_entity.type
_entity.pdbx_description
1 polymer ?
#
loop_
_entity_poly.entity_id
_entity_poly.type
_entity_poly.pdbx_seq_one_letter_code
_entity_poly.pdbx_strand_id
1 'polypeptide(L)'
;MHRGRGRQDPGLPLRGTQRIGLRLLRPGQGPQQQRSYRLPPSLGDREEPGEVHLPVVRPRRLDRPGSFLLPDLPGRSPRHGRDPGHRHVRRRRDSLRQVRNPRQQDHPDHHPGTLLAFRHLLVGHGGQGQDGRSRFRGNQGGPSVRRRPALLILLLAGACSAPERKGPLPPSQPTHSTLSGADRAAAEKTGLSATEAARLISTPLYRFTPKDLDRYLAFLQAREPSLRKRVTTLARKALGQPYRIYLLGEFPFEILDPDPLFSLSASDCVTFVEHMYAMALSGNWRTFFVTLQRIRYMGGEIGLTTRNHFTIPDWEPSNAWLVRPIDLPTSPGGKRALLVRTGRRSFFRKWGLGKDFPEKSVKTTYYTPQGVREILPYLKEGDMVQVIRTFGGKEGWCGHVGLVGIAPGGTVTFINSTRPRVKEEPILDYMNRNLRLNPGRKAKKRPFFLGFRFLRLQPNPLENLREIDGPDAPVLRIPARRGRPR
;
A
#
# COMPACT_ATOMS: atom_id res chain seq x y z
N MET A 1 -44.91 41.76 -50.72
CA MET A 1 -44.18 42.45 -51.82
C MET A 1 -42.66 42.23 -51.64
N HIS A 2 -41.86 42.52 -52.68
CA HIS A 2 -40.37 42.63 -52.79
C HIS A 2 -39.43 41.97 -51.73
N ARG A 3 -38.44 41.13 -52.13
CA ARG A 3 -37.13 41.44 -52.79
C ARG A 3 -36.23 42.37 -51.94
N GLY A 4 -34.94 42.08 -51.63
CA GLY A 4 -34.12 40.87 -51.87
C GLY A 4 -32.59 41.18 -51.92
N ARG A 5 -31.74 40.15 -52.15
CA ARG A 5 -30.25 40.15 -52.33
C ARG A 5 -29.42 40.30 -51.01
N GLY A 6 -28.20 39.75 -50.87
CA GLY A 6 -27.48 38.72 -51.67
C GLY A 6 -25.93 38.73 -51.55
N ARG A 7 -25.27 37.57 -51.74
CA ARG A 7 -23.80 37.23 -51.68
C ARG A 7 -23.22 36.97 -50.27
N GLN A 8 -22.51 35.87 -49.94
CA GLN A 8 -21.33 35.14 -50.51
C GLN A 8 -19.98 35.81 -50.18
N ASP A 9 -18.87 35.16 -49.81
CA ASP A 9 -18.48 33.72 -49.59
C ASP A 9 -17.14 33.72 -48.77
N PRO A 10 -16.36 32.62 -48.53
CA PRO A 10 -16.61 31.18 -48.45
C PRO A 10 -16.15 30.55 -47.11
N GLY A 11 -16.15 29.21 -46.96
CA GLY A 11 -15.75 28.49 -45.73
C GLY A 11 -14.57 27.50 -45.84
N LEU A 12 -14.12 26.97 -44.69
CA LEU A 12 -13.18 25.83 -44.56
C LEU A 12 -13.59 24.93 -43.36
N PRO A 13 -13.20 23.64 -43.31
CA PRO A 13 -13.98 22.61 -42.61
C PRO A 13 -13.60 22.31 -41.16
N LEU A 14 -14.61 21.88 -40.39
CA LEU A 14 -14.45 21.26 -39.07
C LEU A 14 -13.71 19.91 -39.18
N ARG A 15 -12.62 19.72 -38.42
CA ARG A 15 -11.95 18.41 -38.31
C ARG A 15 -12.74 17.47 -37.39
N GLY A 16 -13.20 16.36 -37.94
CA GLY A 16 -14.10 15.42 -37.25
C GLY A 16 -13.46 14.63 -36.11
N THR A 17 -14.28 14.31 -35.10
CA THR A 17 -13.94 13.41 -33.99
C THR A 17 -13.89 11.96 -34.45
N GLN A 18 -12.70 11.33 -34.38
CA GLN A 18 -12.56 9.90 -34.71
C GLN A 18 -13.16 9.01 -33.60
N ARG A 19 -14.38 8.52 -33.83
CA ARG A 19 -14.94 7.39 -33.07
C ARG A 19 -14.22 6.10 -33.42
N ILE A 20 -13.23 5.70 -32.61
CA ILE A 20 -12.58 4.39 -32.76
C ILE A 20 -13.46 3.31 -32.10
N GLY A 21 -14.21 2.57 -32.92
CA GLY A 21 -14.92 1.37 -32.46
C GLY A 21 -13.93 0.24 -32.13
N LEU A 22 -13.94 -0.27 -30.89
CA LEU A 22 -13.11 -1.43 -30.52
C LEU A 22 -13.59 -2.70 -31.25
N ARG A 23 -12.93 -3.02 -32.36
CA ARG A 23 -13.07 -4.32 -33.02
C ARG A 23 -12.43 -5.39 -32.13
N LEU A 24 -13.20 -6.42 -31.78
CA LEU A 24 -12.77 -7.49 -30.87
C LEU A 24 -11.57 -8.27 -31.43
N LEU A 25 -10.46 -8.28 -30.69
CA LEU A 25 -9.40 -9.26 -30.90
C LEU A 25 -9.88 -10.61 -30.32
N ARG A 26 -9.92 -11.64 -31.16
CA ARG A 26 -10.18 -13.02 -30.71
C ARG A 26 -8.96 -13.56 -29.95
N PRO A 27 -9.13 -14.38 -28.89
CA PRO A 27 -8.02 -15.10 -28.28
C PRO A 27 -7.53 -16.18 -29.26
N GLY A 28 -6.28 -16.06 -29.72
CA GLY A 28 -5.62 -16.97 -30.66
C GLY A 28 -4.13 -17.05 -30.34
N GLN A 29 -3.56 -18.25 -30.46
CA GLN A 29 -2.22 -18.59 -29.97
C GLN A 29 -1.11 -17.78 -30.67
N GLY A 30 -0.13 -17.31 -29.89
CA GLY A 30 1.14 -16.74 -30.36
C GLY A 30 2.32 -17.47 -29.71
N PRO A 31 3.49 -17.58 -30.38
CA PRO A 31 4.52 -18.57 -30.04
C PRO A 31 5.28 -18.25 -28.75
N GLN A 32 5.44 -19.27 -27.90
CA GLN A 32 6.12 -19.20 -26.61
C GLN A 32 7.66 -19.27 -26.75
N GLN A 33 8.29 -18.28 -27.40
CA GLN A 33 9.74 -18.18 -27.42
C GLN A 33 10.29 -17.72 -26.06
N GLN A 34 10.78 -18.68 -25.27
CA GLN A 34 11.61 -18.38 -24.10
C GLN A 34 12.97 -17.84 -24.55
N ARG A 35 13.19 -16.52 -24.47
CA ARG A 35 14.53 -15.93 -24.46
C ARG A 35 14.96 -15.66 -23.02
N SER A 36 15.95 -16.42 -22.56
CA SER A 36 16.47 -16.41 -21.19
C SER A 36 17.37 -15.19 -20.92
N TYR A 37 16.76 -14.06 -20.58
CA TYR A 37 17.51 -12.93 -20.00
C TYR A 37 17.92 -13.26 -18.56
N ARG A 38 19.24 -13.38 -18.30
CA ARG A 38 19.77 -13.47 -16.94
C ARG A 38 19.53 -12.15 -16.21
N LEU A 39 18.71 -12.18 -15.17
CA LEU A 39 18.61 -11.09 -14.21
C LEU A 39 19.93 -10.96 -13.40
N PRO A 40 20.36 -9.75 -13.02
CA PRO A 40 21.40 -9.59 -12.01
C PRO A 40 20.90 -10.12 -10.65
N PRO A 41 21.80 -10.65 -9.78
CA PRO A 41 21.39 -11.31 -8.55
C PRO A 41 20.70 -10.34 -7.57
N SER A 42 19.52 -10.74 -7.10
CA SER A 42 18.76 -10.02 -6.06
C SER A 42 19.45 -10.12 -4.70
N LEU A 43 19.64 -8.99 -4.02
CA LEU A 43 20.26 -8.92 -2.69
C LEU A 43 19.33 -9.47 -1.59
N GLY A 44 19.47 -10.78 -1.33
CA GLY A 44 19.40 -11.41 0.00
C GLY A 44 18.08 -11.32 0.80
N ASP A 45 17.33 -12.43 0.82
CA ASP A 45 16.26 -12.67 1.80
C ASP A 45 16.79 -12.75 3.24
N ARG A 46 16.32 -11.86 4.13
CA ARG A 46 16.19 -12.11 5.59
C ARG A 46 14.99 -11.39 6.23
N GLU A 47 14.09 -12.21 6.77
CA GLU A 47 13.17 -11.98 7.92
C GLU A 47 12.00 -10.96 7.86
N GLU A 48 10.82 -11.52 8.17
CA GLU A 48 9.65 -10.90 8.82
C GLU A 48 8.75 -9.88 8.05
N PRO A 49 7.47 -9.74 8.44
CA PRO A 49 6.41 -9.49 7.45
C PRO A 49 6.14 -8.02 7.11
N GLY A 50 6.21 -7.73 5.80
CA GLY A 50 5.23 -6.85 5.15
C GLY A 50 5.52 -5.35 5.14
N GLU A 51 6.74 -4.92 5.47
CA GLU A 51 7.14 -3.52 5.35
C GLU A 51 8.16 -3.31 4.23
N VAL A 52 7.79 -2.54 3.19
CA VAL A 52 8.76 -1.94 2.27
C VAL A 52 8.94 -0.46 2.61
N HIS A 53 10.20 -0.05 2.72
CA HIS A 53 10.58 1.33 2.96
C HIS A 53 10.44 2.15 1.67
N LEU A 54 9.50 3.09 1.61
CA LEU A 54 9.63 4.22 0.69
C LEU A 54 10.87 5.05 1.09
N PRO A 55 11.68 5.55 0.13
CA PRO A 55 12.95 6.20 0.41
C PRO A 55 12.77 7.61 0.99
N VAL A 56 12.64 7.71 2.31
CA VAL A 56 12.68 8.98 3.05
C VAL A 56 14.13 9.44 3.20
N VAL A 57 14.46 10.57 2.56
CA VAL A 57 15.79 11.19 2.62
C VAL A 57 16.00 11.85 3.99
N ARG A 58 17.12 11.55 4.65
CA ARG A 58 17.53 12.26 5.87
C ARG A 58 18.03 13.66 5.52
N PRO A 59 17.63 14.72 6.23
CA PRO A 59 18.34 16.00 6.15
C PRO A 59 19.78 15.83 6.63
N ARG A 60 20.77 16.14 5.79
CA ARG A 60 22.12 16.47 6.27
C ARG A 60 22.12 17.90 6.79
N ARG A 61 23.04 18.22 7.70
CA ARG A 61 23.33 19.62 8.05
C ARG A 61 23.86 20.35 6.81
N LEU A 62 23.52 21.63 6.71
CA LEU A 62 24.26 22.57 5.86
C LEU A 62 25.45 23.06 6.67
N ASP A 63 26.64 22.68 6.25
CA ASP A 63 27.87 23.34 6.68
C ASP A 63 27.99 24.69 5.94
N ARG A 64 28.67 25.66 6.56
CA ARG A 64 28.72 27.04 6.04
C ARG A 64 29.54 27.12 4.75
N PRO A 65 29.10 27.84 3.71
CA PRO A 65 30.01 28.25 2.63
C PRO A 65 31.03 29.25 3.19
N GLY A 66 32.28 29.14 2.73
CA GLY A 66 33.38 30.02 3.11
C GLY A 66 33.34 31.38 2.39
N SER A 67 34.21 32.28 2.86
CA SER A 67 34.44 33.61 2.28
C SER A 67 35.05 33.54 0.87
N PHE A 68 34.60 34.44 -0.01
CA PHE A 68 35.38 34.90 -1.16
C PHE A 68 35.45 36.42 -1.14
N LEU A 69 36.65 36.96 -1.40
CA LEU A 69 36.96 38.38 -1.55
C LEU A 69 36.94 38.76 -3.04
N LEU A 70 36.63 40.03 -3.33
CA LEU A 70 37.09 40.91 -4.44
C LEU A 70 36.31 42.26 -4.33
N PRO A 71 36.72 43.37 -4.98
CA PRO A 71 37.06 44.57 -4.20
C PRO A 71 36.18 45.83 -4.36
N ASP A 72 36.45 46.79 -3.48
CA ASP A 72 36.46 48.26 -3.63
C ASP A 72 36.61 48.80 -5.08
N LEU A 73 36.14 49.98 -5.51
CA LEU A 73 35.57 51.25 -4.93
C LEU A 73 34.86 52.02 -6.11
N PRO A 74 34.40 53.30 -6.06
CA PRO A 74 33.98 54.17 -4.96
C PRO A 74 32.60 54.88 -5.12
N GLY A 75 31.98 55.17 -3.97
CA GLY A 75 31.22 56.39 -3.59
C GLY A 75 30.39 57.26 -4.57
N ARG A 76 29.15 57.56 -4.15
CA ARG A 76 28.59 58.94 -4.05
C ARG A 76 27.35 59.02 -3.14
N SER A 77 27.31 60.04 -2.29
CA SER A 77 26.14 60.56 -1.55
C SER A 77 26.19 62.09 -1.65
N PRO A 78 25.10 62.87 -1.48
CA PRO A 78 24.72 63.29 -0.10
C PRO A 78 23.24 63.74 0.14
N ARG A 79 22.81 63.74 1.43
CA ARG A 79 21.76 64.63 2.03
C ARG A 79 20.30 64.44 1.50
N HIS A 80 19.20 64.88 2.14
CA HIS A 80 18.75 65.28 3.50
C HIS A 80 17.23 64.90 3.55
N GLY A 81 16.49 64.78 4.66
CA GLY A 81 16.74 64.89 6.11
C GLY A 81 15.41 65.06 6.89
N ARG A 82 15.50 65.28 8.21
CA ARG A 82 14.46 65.69 9.19
C ARG A 82 13.48 64.62 9.76
N ASP A 83 13.51 64.59 11.09
CA ASP A 83 12.69 63.95 12.15
C ASP A 83 11.54 64.93 12.56
N PRO A 84 10.69 64.77 13.62
CA PRO A 84 10.34 63.61 14.49
C PRO A 84 8.82 63.32 14.61
N GLY A 85 8.46 62.28 15.37
CA GLY A 85 7.06 62.05 15.80
C GLY A 85 6.80 61.04 16.92
N HIS A 86 7.26 61.30 18.16
CA HIS A 86 6.56 61.08 19.46
C HIS A 86 7.47 60.84 20.69
N ARG A 87 7.40 61.77 21.65
CA ARG A 87 7.64 61.57 23.10
C ARG A 87 6.26 61.35 23.78
N HIS A 88 6.07 60.84 25.00
CA HIS A 88 6.91 60.32 26.12
C HIS A 88 6.00 59.35 26.96
N VAL A 89 6.19 58.88 28.22
CA VAL A 89 7.09 59.07 29.39
C VAL A 89 7.02 57.73 30.20
N ARG A 90 8.09 57.13 30.77
CA ARG A 90 8.57 57.19 32.18
C ARG A 90 7.47 56.98 33.26
N ARG A 91 7.62 56.27 34.40
CA ARG A 91 8.70 55.90 35.37
C ARG A 91 8.28 54.56 36.07
N ARG A 92 8.99 53.85 36.98
CA ARG A 92 10.38 53.66 37.53
C ARG A 92 10.31 52.25 38.23
N ARG A 93 11.33 51.36 38.26
CA ARG A 93 12.56 51.33 39.12
C ARG A 93 12.26 51.49 40.62
N ASP A 94 12.57 50.52 41.49
CA ASP A 94 13.90 50.23 42.11
C ASP A 94 13.91 48.76 42.68
N SER A 95 14.95 47.90 42.58
CA SER A 95 16.25 47.76 43.30
C SER A 95 16.11 47.29 44.78
N LEU A 96 16.85 46.30 45.34
CA LEU A 96 18.32 46.10 45.42
C LEU A 96 18.77 44.64 45.79
N ARG A 97 20.02 44.26 45.42
CA ARG A 97 21.09 43.49 46.16
C ARG A 97 20.83 42.08 46.78
N GLN A 98 21.83 41.24 47.13
CA GLN A 98 23.14 40.84 46.51
C GLN A 98 23.81 39.66 47.30
N VAL A 99 24.45 38.69 46.59
CA VAL A 99 25.76 38.03 46.90
C VAL A 99 25.98 37.22 48.21
N ARG A 100 26.31 35.91 48.10
CA ARG A 100 27.61 35.26 48.49
C ARG A 100 27.71 33.74 48.17
N ASN A 101 28.95 33.24 48.10
CA ASN A 101 29.50 31.86 47.90
C ASN A 101 31.05 31.98 48.15
N PRO A 102 31.95 30.94 48.19
CA PRO A 102 31.85 29.47 48.24
C PRO A 102 32.80 28.81 49.31
N ARG A 103 33.28 27.56 49.05
CA ARG A 103 34.34 26.73 49.75
C ARG A 103 33.83 25.77 50.86
N GLN A 104 34.45 24.62 51.18
CA GLN A 104 35.46 23.71 50.55
C GLN A 104 35.42 22.33 51.28
N GLN A 105 35.83 21.22 50.62
CA GLN A 105 36.51 19.97 51.09
C GLN A 105 36.06 19.24 52.41
N ASP A 106 36.29 17.94 52.68
CA ASP A 106 37.41 17.01 52.37
C ASP A 106 37.00 15.51 52.16
N HIS A 107 38.00 14.64 51.95
CA HIS A 107 38.00 13.15 51.88
C HIS A 107 38.69 12.55 53.16
N PRO A 108 39.06 11.24 53.30
CA PRO A 108 38.86 10.01 52.50
C PRO A 108 38.07 8.92 53.31
N ASP A 109 37.94 7.62 53.00
CA ASP A 109 38.70 6.59 52.22
C ASP A 109 37.67 5.56 51.59
N HIS A 110 37.87 4.29 51.20
CA HIS A 110 38.98 3.32 51.32
C HIS A 110 39.09 2.31 50.13
N HIS A 111 39.88 1.23 50.31
CA HIS A 111 40.44 0.30 49.32
C HIS A 111 40.42 -1.18 49.82
N PRO A 112 40.89 -2.22 49.08
CA PRO A 112 41.15 -2.38 47.63
C PRO A 112 40.70 -3.75 47.02
N GLY A 113 40.93 -3.94 45.70
CA GLY A 113 41.22 -5.24 45.06
C GLY A 113 40.34 -5.65 43.86
N THR A 114 40.78 -6.44 42.86
CA THR A 114 42.11 -7.01 42.51
C THR A 114 42.10 -7.55 41.06
N LEU A 115 43.09 -7.20 40.22
CA LEU A 115 43.67 -7.89 39.00
C LEU A 115 42.76 -8.59 37.94
N LEU A 116 43.14 -8.89 36.69
CA LEU A 116 44.28 -8.62 35.78
C LEU A 116 43.76 -8.70 34.31
N ALA A 117 44.56 -8.34 33.30
CA ALA A 117 44.27 -8.55 31.87
C ALA A 117 45.41 -9.32 31.15
N PHE A 118 45.12 -10.03 30.04
CA PHE A 118 46.15 -10.48 29.06
C PHE A 118 45.58 -10.71 27.64
N ARG A 119 46.47 -10.79 26.62
CA ARG A 119 46.15 -10.66 25.17
C ARG A 119 47.28 -11.18 24.26
N HIS A 120 47.01 -12.09 23.31
CA HIS A 120 47.80 -12.44 22.09
C HIS A 120 46.83 -13.14 21.08
N LEU A 121 46.89 -13.15 19.72
CA LEU A 121 47.93 -13.17 18.65
C LEU A 121 48.67 -14.52 18.46
N LEU A 122 49.00 -15.04 17.25
CA LEU A 122 48.50 -14.93 15.84
C LEU A 122 49.28 -15.94 14.92
N VAL A 123 48.74 -16.34 13.73
CA VAL A 123 49.43 -17.10 12.62
C VAL A 123 49.80 -18.59 12.91
N GLY A 124 49.88 -19.57 11.99
CA GLY A 124 49.46 -19.71 10.57
C GLY A 124 50.23 -20.81 9.75
N HIS A 125 49.74 -21.17 8.54
CA HIS A 125 50.32 -22.13 7.52
C HIS A 125 50.33 -23.65 7.89
N GLY A 126 50.37 -24.63 6.96
CA GLY A 126 50.11 -24.61 5.50
C GLY A 126 50.63 -25.82 4.67
N GLY A 127 49.78 -26.45 3.84
CA GLY A 127 50.14 -27.42 2.75
C GLY A 127 50.34 -28.91 3.13
N GLN A 128 50.48 -29.89 2.22
CA GLN A 128 49.98 -30.04 0.82
C GLN A 128 50.17 -31.51 0.31
N GLY A 129 49.27 -32.03 -0.53
CA GLY A 129 49.45 -33.24 -1.38
C GLY A 129 49.32 -34.63 -0.71
N GLN A 130 49.35 -35.77 -1.42
CA GLN A 130 48.90 -36.11 -2.80
C GLN A 130 48.88 -37.65 -3.01
N ASP A 131 47.92 -38.20 -3.78
CA ASP A 131 47.88 -39.56 -4.38
C ASP A 131 48.03 -40.81 -3.45
N GLY A 132 47.71 -42.07 -3.85
CA GLY A 132 46.97 -42.55 -5.03
C GLY A 132 46.78 -44.09 -5.10
N ARG A 133 45.63 -44.53 -5.65
CA ARG A 133 45.36 -45.82 -6.34
C ARG A 133 45.75 -47.20 -5.73
N SER A 134 44.70 -47.84 -5.16
CA SER A 134 44.13 -49.13 -5.64
C SER A 134 44.70 -50.53 -5.29
N ARG A 135 43.79 -51.53 -5.37
CA ARG A 135 43.94 -53.01 -5.39
C ARG A 135 44.24 -53.73 -4.06
N PHE A 136 44.08 -55.07 -3.93
CA PHE A 136 42.94 -55.99 -4.22
C PHE A 136 43.33 -57.41 -3.73
N ARG A 137 42.54 -58.06 -2.83
CA ARG A 137 42.76 -59.43 -2.25
C ARG A 137 44.08 -59.64 -1.45
N GLY A 138 44.18 -60.57 -0.48
CA GLY A 138 43.12 -61.30 0.23
C GLY A 138 43.53 -62.65 0.88
N ASN A 139 42.80 -63.02 1.94
CA ASN A 139 42.57 -64.38 2.49
C ASN A 139 43.54 -65.00 3.54
N GLN A 140 42.95 -65.80 4.44
CA GLN A 140 43.51 -66.72 5.48
C GLN A 140 44.25 -66.08 6.68
N GLY A 141 44.10 -66.54 7.94
CA GLY A 141 43.26 -67.61 8.52
C GLY A 141 43.09 -67.47 10.05
N GLY A 142 42.19 -68.25 10.68
CA GLY A 142 41.92 -68.24 12.14
C GLY A 142 42.68 -69.34 12.93
N PRO A 143 42.18 -69.88 14.08
CA PRO A 143 40.90 -69.58 14.77
C PRO A 143 40.97 -69.48 16.33
N SER A 144 39.93 -68.96 17.00
CA SER A 144 39.43 -69.34 18.36
C SER A 144 38.43 -68.28 18.90
N VAL A 145 37.48 -68.56 19.81
CA VAL A 145 36.21 -69.32 19.69
C VAL A 145 35.38 -69.13 20.99
N ARG A 146 34.04 -69.05 20.89
CA ARG A 146 32.98 -68.82 21.93
C ARG A 146 32.54 -67.33 22.07
N ARG A 147 31.24 -66.99 22.18
CA ARG A 147 29.98 -67.79 22.18
C ARG A 147 28.76 -66.94 21.79
N ARG A 148 27.94 -67.43 20.82
CA ARG A 148 26.45 -67.45 20.69
C ARG A 148 25.57 -66.22 21.06
N PRO A 149 24.33 -66.10 20.51
CA PRO A 149 23.85 -66.45 19.16
C PRO A 149 22.98 -65.32 18.51
N ALA A 150 22.59 -65.49 17.25
CA ALA A 150 21.53 -64.69 16.61
C ALA A 150 20.21 -65.48 16.53
N LEU A 151 19.07 -64.80 16.34
CA LEU A 151 17.79 -65.44 16.02
C LEU A 151 17.14 -64.81 14.77
N LEU A 152 16.48 -65.66 14.00
CA LEU A 152 15.85 -65.41 12.72
C LEU A 152 14.48 -64.73 12.89
N ILE A 153 14.09 -63.86 11.96
CA ILE A 153 12.68 -63.48 11.75
C ILE A 153 12.29 -63.87 10.32
N LEU A 154 11.28 -64.73 10.22
CA LEU A 154 10.65 -65.15 8.97
C LEU A 154 9.18 -64.69 8.98
N LEU A 155 8.59 -64.44 7.80
CA LEU A 155 7.19 -64.05 7.72
C LEU A 155 6.26 -65.23 8.01
N LEU A 156 5.19 -64.96 8.77
CA LEU A 156 3.94 -65.69 8.70
C LEU A 156 2.78 -64.70 8.71
N ALA A 157 1.75 -64.99 7.91
CA ALA A 157 0.52 -64.21 7.87
C ALA A 157 -0.52 -64.82 8.82
N GLY A 158 -1.28 -63.96 9.52
CA GLY A 158 -2.40 -64.36 10.36
C GLY A 158 -3.41 -63.21 10.43
N ALA A 159 -4.67 -63.50 10.12
CA ALA A 159 -5.71 -62.47 10.02
C ALA A 159 -6.38 -62.20 11.37
N CYS A 160 -6.38 -60.94 11.79
CA CYS A 160 -7.22 -60.43 12.87
C CYS A 160 -8.07 -59.26 12.34
N SER A 161 -9.38 -59.46 12.25
CA SER A 161 -10.32 -58.45 11.74
C SER A 161 -10.50 -57.32 12.76
N ALA A 162 -9.82 -56.18 12.52
CA ALA A 162 -10.13 -54.93 13.22
C ALA A 162 -11.37 -54.27 12.59
N PRO A 163 -12.31 -53.71 13.38
CA PRO A 163 -13.48 -53.04 12.84
C PRO A 163 -13.06 -51.78 12.07
N GLU A 164 -13.49 -51.69 10.82
CA GLU A 164 -13.16 -50.59 9.92
C GLU A 164 -13.73 -49.27 10.47
N ARG A 165 -12.88 -48.48 11.13
CA ARG A 165 -13.20 -47.10 11.51
C ARG A 165 -13.34 -46.27 10.24
N LYS A 166 -14.57 -46.19 9.71
CA LYS A 166 -14.97 -45.22 8.69
C LYS A 166 -14.43 -43.85 9.08
N GLY A 167 -13.43 -43.37 8.34
CA GLY A 167 -12.91 -42.03 8.51
C GLY A 167 -14.01 -40.99 8.28
N PRO A 168 -13.81 -39.72 8.68
CA PRO A 168 -14.73 -38.66 8.35
C PRO A 168 -15.00 -38.68 6.84
N LEU A 169 -16.28 -38.80 6.45
CA LEU A 169 -16.67 -38.72 5.05
C LEU A 169 -16.07 -37.44 4.44
N PRO A 170 -15.58 -37.48 3.19
CA PRO A 170 -15.16 -36.25 2.52
C PRO A 170 -16.33 -35.26 2.58
N PRO A 171 -16.08 -33.98 2.90
CA PRO A 171 -17.16 -33.03 3.15
C PRO A 171 -18.10 -33.02 1.95
N SER A 172 -19.37 -33.34 2.21
CA SER A 172 -20.38 -33.46 1.17
C SER A 172 -20.41 -32.19 0.33
N GLN A 173 -20.52 -32.34 -0.99
CA GLN A 173 -20.70 -31.19 -1.86
C GLN A 173 -21.92 -30.40 -1.36
N PRO A 174 -21.83 -29.06 -1.23
CA PRO A 174 -22.83 -28.27 -0.51
C PRO A 174 -24.20 -28.44 -1.16
N THR A 175 -25.06 -29.18 -0.46
CA THR A 175 -26.46 -29.44 -0.84
C THR A 175 -27.13 -28.13 -1.16
N HIS A 176 -27.57 -27.97 -2.42
CA HIS A 176 -28.04 -26.72 -3.05
C HIS A 176 -28.41 -25.62 -2.05
N SER A 177 -27.44 -24.75 -1.74
CA SER A 177 -27.63 -23.69 -0.73
C SER A 177 -28.77 -22.79 -1.18
N THR A 178 -29.93 -22.92 -0.55
CA THR A 178 -31.18 -22.30 -1.00
C THR A 178 -31.03 -20.80 -0.96
N LEU A 179 -30.95 -20.18 -2.14
CA LEU A 179 -30.80 -18.75 -2.32
C LEU A 179 -31.85 -18.00 -1.48
N SER A 180 -31.43 -16.96 -0.74
CA SER A 180 -32.38 -16.12 0.00
C SER A 180 -33.36 -15.47 -0.99
N GLY A 181 -34.54 -15.03 -0.52
CA GLY A 181 -35.52 -14.37 -1.39
C GLY A 181 -34.93 -13.17 -2.14
N ALA A 182 -34.03 -12.42 -1.50
CA ALA A 182 -33.31 -11.31 -2.12
C ALA A 182 -32.27 -11.77 -3.15
N ASP A 183 -31.61 -12.93 -2.96
CA ASP A 183 -30.68 -13.48 -3.95
C ASP A 183 -31.43 -14.03 -5.18
N ARG A 184 -32.62 -14.63 -4.98
CA ARG A 184 -33.50 -15.06 -6.09
C ARG A 184 -33.97 -13.88 -6.93
N ALA A 185 -34.59 -12.88 -6.29
CA ALA A 185 -35.04 -11.67 -6.99
C ALA A 185 -33.91 -10.93 -7.72
N ALA A 186 -32.70 -10.91 -7.16
CA ALA A 186 -31.53 -10.33 -7.83
C ALA A 186 -31.02 -11.17 -9.00
N ALA A 187 -31.05 -12.50 -8.89
CA ALA A 187 -30.67 -13.42 -9.98
C ALA A 187 -31.67 -13.33 -11.15
N GLU A 188 -32.97 -13.39 -10.85
CA GLU A 188 -34.07 -13.21 -11.82
C GLU A 188 -33.95 -11.88 -12.56
N LYS A 189 -33.80 -10.77 -11.83
CA LYS A 189 -33.61 -9.42 -12.39
C LYS A 189 -32.35 -9.26 -13.26
N THR A 190 -31.38 -10.17 -13.15
CA THR A 190 -30.12 -10.12 -13.91
C THR A 190 -29.93 -11.29 -14.89
N GLY A 191 -30.97 -12.12 -15.09
CA GLY A 191 -30.93 -13.25 -16.01
C GLY A 191 -29.93 -14.35 -15.61
N LEU A 192 -29.63 -14.49 -14.31
CA LEU A 192 -28.80 -15.57 -13.79
C LEU A 192 -29.68 -16.74 -13.35
N SER A 193 -29.27 -17.96 -13.72
CA SER A 193 -29.87 -19.17 -13.15
C SER A 193 -29.54 -19.27 -11.66
N ALA A 194 -30.42 -19.92 -10.87
CA ALA A 194 -30.18 -20.13 -9.44
C ALA A 194 -28.83 -20.84 -9.17
N THR A 195 -28.45 -21.80 -10.03
CA THR A 195 -27.17 -22.50 -9.98
C THR A 195 -25.98 -21.57 -10.28
N GLU A 196 -26.09 -20.69 -11.27
CA GLU A 196 -25.03 -19.70 -11.57
C GLU A 196 -24.88 -18.67 -10.44
N ALA A 197 -26.00 -18.16 -9.92
CA ALA A 197 -26.00 -17.23 -8.78
C ALA A 197 -25.38 -17.88 -7.53
N ALA A 198 -25.78 -19.11 -7.17
CA ALA A 198 -25.19 -19.84 -6.03
C ALA A 198 -23.68 -20.08 -6.21
N ARG A 199 -23.22 -20.43 -7.42
CA ARG A 199 -21.80 -20.55 -7.75
C ARG A 199 -21.06 -19.21 -7.60
N LEU A 200 -21.63 -18.12 -8.13
CA LEU A 200 -21.01 -16.79 -8.07
C LEU A 200 -20.99 -16.24 -6.63
N ILE A 201 -22.01 -16.50 -5.81
CA ILE A 201 -22.04 -16.13 -4.38
C ILE A 201 -20.95 -16.89 -3.60
N SER A 202 -20.88 -18.21 -3.74
CA SER A 202 -19.96 -19.08 -2.98
C SER A 202 -18.49 -18.98 -3.41
N THR A 203 -18.21 -18.73 -4.70
CA THR A 203 -16.83 -18.64 -5.21
C THR A 203 -16.09 -17.42 -4.64
N PRO A 204 -14.90 -17.54 -4.03
CA PRO A 204 -14.12 -16.40 -3.55
C PRO A 204 -13.72 -15.43 -4.67
N LEU A 205 -13.67 -14.12 -4.38
CA LEU A 205 -13.45 -13.08 -5.41
C LEU A 205 -12.15 -13.28 -6.19
N TYR A 206 -11.10 -13.78 -5.53
CA TYR A 206 -9.79 -14.02 -6.14
C TYR A 206 -9.71 -15.29 -7.01
N ARG A 207 -10.82 -16.03 -7.16
CA ARG A 207 -10.99 -17.12 -8.13
C ARG A 207 -11.88 -16.74 -9.32
N PHE A 208 -12.36 -15.50 -9.39
CA PHE A 208 -13.18 -15.03 -10.51
C PHE A 208 -12.34 -14.84 -11.79
N THR A 209 -12.91 -15.26 -12.92
CA THR A 209 -12.53 -14.72 -14.23
C THR A 209 -13.16 -13.33 -14.44
N PRO A 210 -12.70 -12.54 -15.44
CA PRO A 210 -13.40 -11.33 -15.87
C PRO A 210 -14.90 -11.55 -16.20
N LYS A 211 -15.28 -12.74 -16.70
CA LYS A 211 -16.68 -13.12 -17.00
C LYS A 211 -17.50 -13.37 -15.72
N ASP A 212 -16.89 -13.98 -14.70
CA ASP A 212 -17.55 -14.15 -13.40
C ASP A 212 -17.79 -12.79 -12.73
N LEU A 213 -16.81 -11.90 -12.79
CA LEU A 213 -16.95 -10.54 -12.26
C LEU A 213 -18.01 -9.74 -13.03
N ASP A 214 -18.03 -9.84 -14.35
CA ASP A 214 -19.05 -9.20 -15.20
C ASP A 214 -20.49 -9.51 -14.73
N ARG A 215 -20.78 -10.80 -14.54
CA ARG A 215 -22.10 -11.27 -14.07
C ARG A 215 -22.35 -10.96 -12.59
N TYR A 216 -21.34 -11.10 -11.73
CA TYR A 216 -21.51 -10.88 -10.30
C TYR A 216 -21.73 -9.42 -9.93
N LEU A 217 -21.16 -8.45 -10.67
CA LEU A 217 -21.36 -7.03 -10.36
C LEU A 217 -22.79 -6.57 -10.66
N ALA A 218 -23.38 -7.03 -11.78
CA ALA A 218 -24.80 -6.79 -12.08
C ALA A 218 -25.70 -7.36 -10.97
N PHE A 219 -25.46 -8.62 -10.60
CA PHE A 219 -26.16 -9.29 -9.51
C PHE A 219 -26.03 -8.51 -8.18
N LEU A 220 -24.80 -8.15 -7.79
CA LEU A 220 -24.54 -7.45 -6.53
C LEU A 220 -25.20 -6.06 -6.49
N GLN A 221 -25.23 -5.34 -7.61
CA GLN A 221 -25.91 -4.05 -7.72
C GLN A 221 -27.44 -4.18 -7.66
N ALA A 222 -28.01 -5.29 -8.15
CA ALA A 222 -29.44 -5.59 -7.98
C ALA A 222 -29.76 -6.04 -6.54
N ARG A 223 -28.82 -6.75 -5.89
CA ARG A 223 -28.97 -7.41 -4.58
C ARG A 223 -28.75 -6.48 -3.38
N GLU A 224 -27.91 -5.47 -3.51
CA GLU A 224 -27.55 -4.54 -2.43
C GLU A 224 -27.39 -3.11 -2.99
N PRO A 225 -28.45 -2.27 -2.93
CA PRO A 225 -28.38 -0.90 -3.44
C PRO A 225 -27.32 -0.04 -2.74
N SER A 226 -27.07 -0.27 -1.44
CA SER A 226 -26.14 0.53 -0.66
C SER A 226 -24.69 0.32 -1.11
N LEU A 227 -24.11 1.34 -1.77
CA LEU A 227 -22.71 1.36 -2.18
C LEU A 227 -21.77 0.95 -1.03
N ARG A 228 -22.06 1.42 0.19
CA ARG A 228 -21.28 1.14 1.39
C ARG A 228 -21.24 -0.34 1.76
N LYS A 229 -22.40 -1.00 1.68
CA LYS A 229 -22.52 -2.44 1.92
C LYS A 229 -21.92 -3.25 0.77
N ARG A 230 -22.10 -2.82 -0.49
CA ARG A 230 -21.40 -3.45 -1.64
C ARG A 230 -19.89 -3.49 -1.44
N VAL A 231 -19.30 -2.39 -0.96
CA VAL A 231 -17.86 -2.33 -0.60
C VAL A 231 -17.50 -3.37 0.47
N THR A 232 -18.23 -3.48 1.59
CA THR A 232 -17.89 -4.47 2.63
C THR A 232 -18.21 -5.91 2.22
N THR A 233 -19.26 -6.15 1.42
CA THR A 233 -19.52 -7.46 0.79
C THR A 233 -18.37 -7.89 -0.10
N LEU A 234 -17.87 -7.02 -0.98
CA LEU A 234 -16.72 -7.31 -1.85
C LEU A 234 -15.43 -7.51 -1.02
N ALA A 235 -15.17 -6.65 -0.05
CA ALA A 235 -14.02 -6.75 0.85
C ALA A 235 -14.00 -8.06 1.64
N ARG A 236 -15.17 -8.55 2.08
CA ARG A 236 -15.32 -9.86 2.75
C ARG A 236 -15.22 -11.03 1.77
N LYS A 237 -15.75 -10.90 0.55
CA LYS A 237 -15.59 -11.90 -0.53
C LYS A 237 -14.15 -12.03 -1.02
N ALA A 238 -13.31 -11.02 -0.77
CA ALA A 238 -11.87 -11.03 -1.01
C ALA A 238 -11.04 -11.65 0.13
N LEU A 239 -11.63 -12.02 1.27
CA LEU A 239 -10.89 -12.65 2.38
C LEU A 239 -10.15 -13.90 1.91
N GLY A 240 -8.87 -13.99 2.26
CA GLY A 240 -7.97 -15.05 1.80
C GLY A 240 -7.27 -14.79 0.46
N GLN A 241 -7.59 -13.71 -0.27
CA GLN A 241 -6.86 -13.31 -1.48
C GLN A 241 -5.36 -13.12 -1.17
N PRO A 242 -4.44 -13.80 -1.88
CA PRO A 242 -3.00 -13.67 -1.71
C PRO A 242 -2.50 -12.21 -1.74
N TYR A 243 -1.55 -11.90 -0.86
CA TYR A 243 -0.85 -10.62 -0.88
C TYR A 243 0.33 -10.66 -1.86
N ARG A 244 0.36 -9.72 -2.81
CA ARG A 244 1.52 -9.47 -3.68
C ARG A 244 1.77 -7.96 -3.78
N ILE A 245 2.88 -7.48 -3.22
CA ILE A 245 3.34 -6.11 -3.41
C ILE A 245 3.92 -5.95 -4.81
N TYR A 246 3.74 -4.77 -5.42
CA TYR A 246 4.19 -4.49 -6.80
C TYR A 246 3.66 -5.56 -7.76
N LEU A 247 2.34 -5.47 -8.01
CA LEU A 247 1.62 -6.42 -8.83
C LEU A 247 0.89 -5.80 -10.03
N LEU A 248 0.83 -4.46 -10.09
CA LEU A 248 0.11 -3.67 -11.09
C LEU A 248 0.96 -2.51 -11.61
N GLY A 249 1.06 -2.41 -12.93
CA GLY A 249 1.83 -1.43 -13.68
C GLY A 249 0.97 -0.70 -14.71
N GLU A 250 1.59 -0.30 -15.82
CA GLU A 250 0.96 0.47 -16.91
C GLU A 250 0.84 -0.33 -18.24
N PHE A 251 1.26 -1.60 -18.29
CA PHE A 251 1.22 -2.40 -19.52
C PHE A 251 -0.23 -2.73 -19.95
N PRO A 252 -0.64 -2.53 -21.23
CA PRO A 252 0.20 -2.33 -22.42
C PRO A 252 0.36 -0.87 -22.89
N PHE A 253 -0.01 0.12 -22.08
CA PHE A 253 0.00 1.53 -22.50
C PHE A 253 1.35 2.21 -22.27
N GLU A 254 2.08 1.85 -21.21
CA GLU A 254 3.51 2.13 -21.07
C GLU A 254 4.29 0.84 -20.79
N ILE A 255 5.62 0.89 -20.97
CA ILE A 255 6.53 -0.25 -20.80
C ILE A 255 7.53 -0.08 -19.64
N LEU A 256 7.46 1.03 -18.90
CA LEU A 256 8.37 1.30 -17.77
C LEU A 256 8.03 0.40 -16.58
N ASP A 257 6.76 0.33 -16.21
CA ASP A 257 6.22 -0.59 -15.21
C ASP A 257 5.40 -1.69 -15.94
N PRO A 258 6.00 -2.84 -16.26
CA PRO A 258 5.43 -3.83 -17.20
C PRO A 258 4.31 -4.70 -16.59
N ASP A 259 3.99 -4.51 -15.31
CA ASP A 259 2.91 -5.22 -14.64
C ASP A 259 1.52 -4.84 -15.22
N PRO A 260 0.49 -5.72 -15.06
CA PRO A 260 -0.84 -5.49 -15.64
C PRO A 260 -1.62 -4.37 -14.94
N LEU A 261 -2.63 -3.83 -15.62
CA LEU A 261 -3.49 -2.76 -15.09
C LEU A 261 -4.43 -3.21 -13.95
N PHE A 262 -4.74 -4.50 -13.85
CA PHE A 262 -5.62 -5.07 -12.83
C PHE A 262 -5.15 -6.47 -12.38
N SER A 263 -5.58 -6.90 -11.19
CA SER A 263 -5.38 -8.26 -10.67
C SER A 263 -6.61 -8.67 -9.86
N LEU A 264 -7.17 -9.84 -10.14
CA LEU A 264 -8.18 -10.48 -9.28
C LEU A 264 -7.52 -11.51 -8.34
N SER A 265 -6.47 -12.20 -8.79
CA SER A 265 -5.85 -13.31 -8.05
C SER A 265 -5.02 -12.89 -6.83
N ALA A 266 -4.54 -11.65 -6.78
CA ALA A 266 -3.77 -11.10 -5.66
C ALA A 266 -4.00 -9.58 -5.49
N SER A 267 -3.59 -9.03 -4.34
CA SER A 267 -3.58 -7.58 -4.07
C SER A 267 -2.43 -7.13 -3.18
N ASP A 268 -2.10 -5.84 -3.22
CA ASP A 268 -1.50 -5.11 -2.10
C ASP A 268 -2.55 -4.25 -1.40
N CYS A 269 -2.16 -3.47 -0.38
CA CYS A 269 -3.13 -2.72 0.41
C CYS A 269 -3.87 -1.62 -0.37
N VAL A 270 -3.18 -0.89 -1.26
CA VAL A 270 -3.81 0.17 -2.06
C VAL A 270 -4.70 -0.43 -3.12
N THR A 271 -4.16 -1.37 -3.91
CA THR A 271 -4.90 -2.03 -4.99
C THR A 271 -6.12 -2.80 -4.47
N PHE A 272 -6.06 -3.39 -3.28
CA PHE A 272 -7.24 -3.93 -2.61
C PHE A 272 -8.36 -2.89 -2.47
N VAL A 273 -8.06 -1.71 -1.89
CA VAL A 273 -9.05 -0.63 -1.71
C VAL A 273 -9.57 -0.11 -3.06
N GLU A 274 -8.68 0.12 -4.02
CA GLU A 274 -9.04 0.57 -5.38
C GLU A 274 -9.98 -0.42 -6.06
N HIS A 275 -9.68 -1.72 -6.01
CA HIS A 275 -10.53 -2.77 -6.58
C HIS A 275 -11.89 -2.86 -5.89
N MET A 276 -11.96 -2.80 -4.56
CA MET A 276 -13.25 -2.88 -3.85
C MET A 276 -14.14 -1.69 -4.17
N TYR A 277 -13.60 -0.47 -4.24
CA TYR A 277 -14.36 0.71 -4.65
C TYR A 277 -14.77 0.67 -6.12
N ALA A 278 -13.84 0.34 -7.04
CA ALA A 278 -14.15 0.24 -8.47
C ALA A 278 -15.24 -0.79 -8.76
N MET A 279 -15.18 -1.96 -8.11
CA MET A 279 -16.21 -3.00 -8.20
C MET A 279 -17.55 -2.52 -7.61
N ALA A 280 -17.55 -1.91 -6.42
CA ALA A 280 -18.78 -1.48 -5.77
C ALA A 280 -19.50 -0.32 -6.50
N LEU A 281 -18.79 0.47 -7.31
CA LEU A 281 -19.35 1.51 -8.17
C LEU A 281 -19.94 0.97 -9.47
N SER A 282 -19.59 -0.26 -9.86
CA SER A 282 -19.77 -0.78 -11.22
C SER A 282 -20.79 -1.90 -11.32
N GLY A 283 -21.42 -2.03 -12.50
CA GLY A 283 -22.43 -3.05 -12.77
C GLY A 283 -21.98 -4.16 -13.73
N ASN A 284 -20.75 -4.10 -14.27
CA ASN A 284 -20.20 -5.07 -15.22
C ASN A 284 -18.66 -4.94 -15.33
N TRP A 285 -18.02 -5.82 -16.10
CA TRP A 285 -16.56 -5.85 -16.25
C TRP A 285 -15.98 -4.56 -16.86
N ARG A 286 -16.65 -4.00 -17.89
CA ARG A 286 -16.19 -2.77 -18.56
C ARG A 286 -16.20 -1.58 -17.61
N THR A 287 -17.31 -1.37 -16.90
CA THR A 287 -17.46 -0.29 -15.92
C THR A 287 -16.49 -0.45 -14.75
N PHE A 288 -16.27 -1.68 -14.27
CA PHE A 288 -15.24 -1.97 -13.26
C PHE A 288 -13.85 -1.53 -13.72
N PHE A 289 -13.42 -2.00 -14.89
CA PHE A 289 -12.09 -1.69 -15.42
C PHE A 289 -11.92 -0.19 -15.62
N VAL A 290 -12.89 0.48 -16.24
CA VAL A 290 -12.87 1.93 -16.49
C VAL A 290 -12.81 2.72 -15.17
N THR A 291 -13.61 2.34 -14.17
CA THR A 291 -13.62 3.01 -12.86
C THR A 291 -12.33 2.78 -12.08
N LEU A 292 -11.74 1.57 -12.15
CA LEU A 292 -10.46 1.26 -11.52
C LEU A 292 -9.35 2.17 -12.06
N GLN A 293 -9.26 2.35 -13.37
CA GLN A 293 -8.27 3.25 -13.97
C GLN A 293 -8.55 4.72 -13.55
N ARG A 294 -9.80 5.15 -13.47
CA ARG A 294 -10.13 6.52 -13.05
C ARG A 294 -9.79 6.83 -11.58
N ILE A 295 -9.77 5.81 -10.72
CA ILE A 295 -9.32 5.90 -9.33
C ILE A 295 -7.78 5.91 -9.25
N ARG A 296 -7.14 5.00 -9.97
CA ARG A 296 -5.69 4.73 -9.91
C ARG A 296 -4.83 5.82 -10.55
N TYR A 297 -5.37 6.54 -11.54
CA TYR A 297 -4.65 7.56 -12.30
C TYR A 297 -5.32 8.94 -12.23
N MET A 298 -4.50 9.97 -12.05
CA MET A 298 -4.92 11.38 -12.03
C MET A 298 -5.62 11.74 -13.34
N GLY A 299 -6.87 12.24 -13.26
CA GLY A 299 -7.67 12.58 -14.44
C GLY A 299 -7.96 11.41 -15.40
N GLY A 300 -7.83 10.16 -14.94
CA GLY A 300 -8.04 8.97 -15.78
C GLY A 300 -6.96 8.72 -16.83
N GLU A 301 -5.84 9.44 -16.79
CA GLU A 301 -4.73 9.28 -17.74
C GLU A 301 -3.80 8.15 -17.32
N ILE A 302 -3.92 6.98 -17.95
CA ILE A 302 -3.09 5.80 -17.63
C ILE A 302 -1.62 6.11 -17.94
N GLY A 303 -0.76 6.14 -16.93
CA GLY A 303 0.66 6.46 -17.11
C GLY A 303 1.42 6.49 -15.79
N LEU A 304 2.72 6.23 -15.85
CA LEU A 304 3.54 6.07 -14.65
C LEU A 304 3.69 7.38 -13.87
N THR A 305 3.67 8.53 -14.53
CA THR A 305 3.78 9.87 -13.90
C THR A 305 2.47 10.37 -13.30
N THR A 306 1.35 9.92 -13.85
CA THR A 306 -0.05 10.25 -13.50
C THR A 306 -0.66 9.26 -12.50
N ARG A 307 -0.08 8.06 -12.31
CA ARG A 307 -0.48 7.11 -11.26
C ARG A 307 -0.40 7.76 -9.87
N ASN A 308 -1.41 7.50 -9.05
CA ASN A 308 -1.60 8.09 -7.73
C ASN A 308 -0.70 7.47 -6.64
N HIS A 309 0.63 7.52 -6.80
CA HIS A 309 1.60 6.82 -5.94
C HIS A 309 1.61 7.26 -4.46
N PHE A 310 1.22 8.49 -4.13
CA PHE A 310 1.27 9.02 -2.77
C PHE A 310 -0.16 9.25 -2.23
N THR A 311 -0.58 8.45 -1.25
CA THR A 311 -1.99 8.35 -0.82
C THR A 311 -2.65 9.68 -0.43
N ILE A 312 -1.93 10.54 0.29
CA ILE A 312 -2.48 11.82 0.80
C ILE A 312 -2.25 12.98 -0.19
N PRO A 313 -1.07 13.14 -0.84
CA PRO A 313 -0.81 14.28 -1.75
C PRO A 313 -1.22 14.08 -3.22
N ASP A 314 -1.49 12.85 -3.66
CA ASP A 314 -1.89 12.53 -5.04
C ASP A 314 -3.21 11.75 -5.11
N TRP A 315 -3.38 10.67 -4.33
CA TRP A 315 -4.57 9.81 -4.42
C TRP A 315 -5.84 10.45 -3.84
N GLU A 316 -5.78 11.00 -2.62
CA GLU A 316 -6.89 11.73 -1.98
C GLU A 316 -7.48 12.84 -2.88
N PRO A 317 -6.71 13.83 -3.37
CA PRO A 317 -7.27 14.90 -4.20
C PRO A 317 -7.80 14.40 -5.55
N SER A 318 -7.14 13.42 -6.19
CA SER A 318 -7.61 12.82 -7.46
C SER A 318 -8.93 12.04 -7.30
N ASN A 319 -9.26 11.65 -6.07
CA ASN A 319 -10.45 10.87 -5.69
C ASN A 319 -11.41 11.64 -4.78
N ALA A 320 -11.36 12.97 -4.76
CA ALA A 320 -12.29 13.82 -3.99
C ALA A 320 -13.77 13.64 -4.41
N TRP A 321 -14.01 13.23 -5.65
CA TRP A 321 -15.33 12.81 -6.18
C TRP A 321 -15.85 11.53 -5.51
N LEU A 322 -14.96 10.64 -5.08
CA LEU A 322 -15.26 9.32 -4.51
C LEU A 322 -15.28 9.32 -2.99
N VAL A 323 -14.28 9.95 -2.36
CA VAL A 323 -14.10 9.99 -0.90
C VAL A 323 -13.70 11.39 -0.43
N ARG A 324 -14.05 11.70 0.83
CA ARG A 324 -13.59 12.88 1.54
C ARG A 324 -12.99 12.52 2.90
N PRO A 325 -12.00 13.26 3.43
CA PRO A 325 -11.55 13.09 4.81
C PRO A 325 -12.71 13.22 5.81
N ILE A 326 -12.68 12.42 6.88
CA ILE A 326 -13.61 12.55 7.99
C ILE A 326 -12.98 13.43 9.07
N ASP A 327 -13.60 14.57 9.36
CA ASP A 327 -13.35 15.32 10.60
C ASP A 327 -14.54 15.14 11.56
N LEU A 328 -14.26 14.55 12.72
CA LEU A 328 -15.19 14.28 13.81
C LEU A 328 -14.70 15.00 15.07
N PRO A 329 -15.60 15.35 16.01
CA PRO A 329 -15.18 15.83 17.33
C PRO A 329 -14.37 14.77 18.07
N THR A 330 -13.43 15.23 18.89
CA THR A 330 -12.63 14.44 19.81
C THR A 330 -12.28 15.29 21.02
N SER A 331 -11.94 14.68 22.15
CA SER A 331 -11.34 15.37 23.29
C SER A 331 -10.02 16.08 22.89
N PRO A 332 -9.53 17.05 23.67
CA PRO A 332 -8.19 17.62 23.49
C PRO A 332 -7.12 16.52 23.39
N GLY A 333 -6.27 16.58 22.36
CA GLY A 333 -5.26 15.55 22.05
C GLY A 333 -5.77 14.34 21.25
N GLY A 334 -7.08 14.19 21.05
CA GLY A 334 -7.67 13.12 20.23
C GLY A 334 -7.35 13.25 18.73
N LYS A 335 -7.21 14.49 18.23
CA LYS A 335 -6.65 14.80 16.88
C LYS A 335 -5.31 15.53 17.01
N ARG A 336 -4.40 15.29 16.06
CA ARG A 336 -3.09 15.97 15.95
C ARG A 336 -2.78 16.36 14.50
N ALA A 337 -2.06 17.47 14.34
CA ALA A 337 -1.57 17.92 13.04
C ALA A 337 -0.44 17.02 12.50
N LEU A 338 -0.36 16.94 11.17
CA LEU A 338 0.56 16.13 10.38
C LEU A 338 1.05 16.95 9.17
N LEU A 339 2.36 16.99 8.94
CA LEU A 339 2.91 17.42 7.65
C LEU A 339 3.25 16.19 6.82
N VAL A 340 2.56 16.01 5.70
CA VAL A 340 2.90 14.98 4.71
C VAL A 340 3.74 15.61 3.62
N ARG A 341 4.88 15.03 3.30
CA ARG A 341 5.72 15.41 2.16
C ARG A 341 5.88 14.23 1.22
N THR A 342 5.87 14.49 -0.08
CA THR A 342 6.29 13.49 -1.06
C THR A 342 7.81 13.36 -1.11
N GLY A 343 8.27 12.36 -1.87
CA GLY A 343 9.62 12.30 -2.41
C GLY A 343 9.55 12.07 -3.92
N ARG A 344 8.71 12.80 -4.66
CA ARG A 344 8.46 12.60 -6.10
C ARG A 344 9.77 12.65 -6.90
N ARG A 345 10.68 13.58 -6.62
CA ARG A 345 11.98 13.68 -7.34
C ARG A 345 12.91 12.52 -7.04
N SER A 346 12.89 11.94 -5.83
CA SER A 346 13.69 10.75 -5.50
C SER A 346 13.02 9.45 -5.99
N PHE A 347 11.69 9.41 -6.00
CA PHE A 347 10.88 8.27 -6.41
C PHE A 347 10.93 8.04 -7.93
N PHE A 348 10.68 9.07 -8.74
CA PHE A 348 10.65 8.93 -10.20
C PHE A 348 12.02 8.62 -10.81
N ARG A 349 13.11 9.06 -10.16
CA ARG A 349 14.49 8.78 -10.58
C ARG A 349 14.79 7.28 -10.71
N LYS A 350 14.11 6.41 -9.96
CA LYS A 350 14.28 4.94 -10.06
C LYS A 350 13.85 4.37 -11.42
N TRP A 351 13.02 5.11 -12.16
CA TRP A 351 12.51 4.77 -13.50
C TRP A 351 13.21 5.58 -14.61
N GLY A 352 14.34 6.23 -14.32
CA GLY A 352 15.03 7.15 -15.24
C GLY A 352 14.35 8.52 -15.42
N LEU A 353 13.16 8.73 -14.84
CA LEU A 353 12.39 9.97 -14.95
C LEU A 353 12.94 11.03 -13.98
N GLY A 354 13.45 12.15 -14.50
CA GLY A 354 14.36 13.04 -13.77
C GLY A 354 13.91 14.50 -13.64
N LYS A 355 14.51 15.18 -12.65
CA LYS A 355 14.46 16.63 -12.34
C LYS A 355 13.09 17.30 -12.12
N ASP A 356 12.14 17.17 -13.04
CA ASP A 356 11.03 18.12 -13.21
C ASP A 356 9.78 17.79 -12.38
N PHE A 357 9.88 16.82 -11.48
CA PHE A 357 8.83 16.53 -10.50
C PHE A 357 9.07 17.36 -9.21
N PRO A 358 8.27 18.42 -8.95
CA PRO A 358 8.35 19.16 -7.70
C PRO A 358 7.85 18.30 -6.53
N GLU A 359 8.34 18.60 -5.33
CA GLU A 359 7.83 17.97 -4.11
C GLU A 359 6.54 18.64 -3.65
N LYS A 360 5.51 17.83 -3.38
CA LYS A 360 4.25 18.28 -2.79
C LYS A 360 4.33 18.18 -1.27
N SER A 361 3.68 19.12 -0.58
CA SER A 361 3.48 19.02 0.87
C SER A 361 2.04 19.34 1.26
N VAL A 362 1.43 18.50 2.09
CA VAL A 362 0.04 18.64 2.58
C VAL A 362 0.08 18.75 4.10
N LYS A 363 -0.47 19.85 4.63
CA LYS A 363 -0.82 19.97 6.04
C LYS A 363 -2.18 19.29 6.26
N THR A 364 -2.28 18.38 7.21
CA THR A 364 -3.55 17.73 7.55
C THR A 364 -3.57 17.26 9.00
N THR A 365 -4.58 16.48 9.40
CA THR A 365 -4.73 15.91 10.75
C THR A 365 -4.71 14.37 10.72
N TYR A 366 -4.55 13.77 11.90
CA TYR A 366 -4.82 12.35 12.15
C TYR A 366 -5.40 12.15 13.57
N TYR A 367 -6.13 11.06 13.76
CA TYR A 367 -6.67 10.64 15.06
C TYR A 367 -5.60 9.87 15.83
N THR A 368 -5.30 10.33 17.04
CA THR A 368 -4.40 9.64 17.97
C THR A 368 -5.08 8.38 18.53
N PRO A 369 -4.35 7.44 19.17
CA PRO A 369 -4.98 6.24 19.73
C PRO A 369 -6.10 6.51 20.74
N GLN A 370 -6.13 7.68 21.36
CA GLN A 370 -7.26 8.15 22.16
C GLN A 370 -8.45 8.49 21.26
N GLY A 371 -8.29 9.48 20.36
CA GLY A 371 -9.36 9.93 19.47
C GLY A 371 -9.93 8.82 18.58
N VAL A 372 -9.11 7.84 18.19
CA VAL A 372 -9.57 6.63 17.48
C VAL A 372 -10.62 5.85 18.26
N ARG A 373 -10.48 5.73 19.60
CA ARG A 373 -11.47 5.06 20.46
C ARG A 373 -12.75 5.90 20.57
N GLU A 374 -12.60 7.20 20.73
CA GLU A 374 -13.71 8.16 20.80
C GLU A 374 -14.57 8.14 19.53
N ILE A 375 -13.96 8.00 18.35
CA ILE A 375 -14.70 8.06 17.07
C ILE A 375 -15.28 6.73 16.56
N LEU A 376 -15.00 5.58 17.21
CA LEU A 376 -15.45 4.27 16.70
C LEU A 376 -16.96 4.20 16.38
N PRO A 377 -17.89 4.70 17.22
CA PRO A 377 -19.33 4.62 16.95
C PRO A 377 -19.78 5.40 15.71
N TYR A 378 -18.96 6.34 15.22
CA TYR A 378 -19.27 7.19 14.07
C TYR A 378 -18.64 6.70 12.76
N LEU A 379 -17.76 5.68 12.81
CA LEU A 379 -17.21 5.01 11.63
C LEU A 379 -18.29 4.13 10.98
N LYS A 380 -18.24 4.00 9.65
CA LYS A 380 -19.27 3.31 8.86
C LYS A 380 -18.63 2.34 7.87
N GLU A 381 -19.32 1.25 7.58
CA GLU A 381 -18.90 0.24 6.59
C GLU A 381 -18.39 0.88 5.29
N GLY A 382 -17.18 0.49 4.85
CA GLY A 382 -16.55 1.01 3.63
C GLY A 382 -15.90 2.40 3.75
N ASP A 383 -15.79 2.99 4.94
CA ASP A 383 -14.83 4.08 5.16
C ASP A 383 -13.40 3.55 4.94
N MET A 384 -12.54 4.32 4.27
CA MET A 384 -11.14 3.96 4.06
C MET A 384 -10.35 4.25 5.33
N VAL A 385 -9.59 3.27 5.82
CA VAL A 385 -8.63 3.44 6.91
C VAL A 385 -7.25 3.72 6.33
N GLN A 386 -6.58 4.75 6.83
CA GLN A 386 -5.20 5.10 6.51
C GLN A 386 -4.32 4.99 7.76
N VAL A 387 -3.31 4.13 7.73
CA VAL A 387 -2.38 3.90 8.85
C VAL A 387 -1.24 4.91 8.80
N ILE A 388 -1.16 5.81 9.78
CA ILE A 388 -0.19 6.90 9.78
C ILE A 388 1.10 6.48 10.48
N ARG A 389 2.24 6.68 9.81
CA ARG A 389 3.58 6.38 10.31
C ARG A 389 4.51 7.59 10.22
N THR A 390 5.57 7.57 11.03
CA THR A 390 6.65 8.57 11.03
C THR A 390 8.00 7.93 11.37
N PHE A 391 9.10 8.63 11.05
CA PHE A 391 10.42 8.41 11.65
C PHE A 391 10.67 9.28 12.90
N GLY A 392 9.86 10.32 13.13
CA GLY A 392 10.00 11.29 14.21
C GLY A 392 9.64 12.72 13.76
N GLY A 393 9.56 13.66 14.71
CA GLY A 393 9.27 15.07 14.43
C GLY A 393 7.79 15.35 14.11
N LYS A 394 7.54 16.31 13.21
CA LYS A 394 6.20 16.77 12.79
C LYS A 394 5.74 16.17 11.44
N GLU A 395 6.59 15.39 10.79
CA GLU A 395 6.33 14.82 9.46
C GLU A 395 5.87 13.36 9.54
N GLY A 396 5.13 12.88 8.54
CA GLY A 396 4.72 11.49 8.44
C GLY A 396 3.96 11.19 7.14
N TRP A 397 3.54 9.94 6.96
CA TRP A 397 2.88 9.47 5.75
C TRP A 397 1.83 8.38 6.06
N CYS A 398 0.94 8.13 5.09
CA CYS A 398 0.12 6.93 5.09
C CYS A 398 0.98 5.74 4.67
N GLY A 399 1.24 4.81 5.60
CA GLY A 399 2.13 3.65 5.38
C GLY A 399 1.42 2.33 5.13
N HIS A 400 0.08 2.28 5.23
CA HIS A 400 -0.76 1.12 4.94
C HIS A 400 -2.23 1.58 4.85
N VAL A 401 -3.08 0.86 4.11
CA VAL A 401 -4.50 1.21 3.95
C VAL A 401 -5.41 -0.03 3.99
N GLY A 402 -6.72 0.19 4.06
CA GLY A 402 -7.77 -0.83 4.00
C GLY A 402 -9.14 -0.21 4.25
N LEU A 403 -10.12 -1.02 4.64
CA LEU A 403 -11.52 -0.64 4.77
C LEU A 403 -12.07 -0.93 6.18
N VAL A 404 -12.96 -0.06 6.65
CA VAL A 404 -13.79 -0.31 7.84
C VAL A 404 -14.83 -1.38 7.51
N GLY A 405 -14.81 -2.47 8.24
CA GLY A 405 -15.98 -3.35 8.41
C GLY A 405 -16.66 -3.06 9.75
N ILE A 406 -17.94 -3.42 9.84
CA ILE A 406 -18.66 -3.52 11.11
C ILE A 406 -19.07 -4.99 11.27
N ALA A 407 -18.70 -5.62 12.39
CA ALA A 407 -19.08 -6.99 12.70
C ALA A 407 -20.44 -7.05 13.43
N PRO A 408 -21.07 -8.24 13.54
CA PRO A 408 -22.20 -8.43 14.46
C PRO A 408 -21.85 -7.94 15.88
N GLY A 409 -22.80 -7.30 16.56
CA GLY A 409 -22.55 -6.60 17.83
C GLY A 409 -21.85 -5.24 17.69
N GLY A 410 -21.63 -4.72 16.47
CA GLY A 410 -21.16 -3.35 16.25
C GLY A 410 -19.64 -3.14 16.32
N THR A 411 -18.85 -4.21 16.54
CA THR A 411 -17.38 -4.12 16.62
C THR A 411 -16.79 -3.62 15.30
N VAL A 412 -15.99 -2.54 15.35
CA VAL A 412 -15.30 -1.97 14.19
C VAL A 412 -14.08 -2.82 13.81
N THR A 413 -14.05 -3.31 12.58
CA THR A 413 -12.98 -4.13 12.01
C THR A 413 -12.21 -3.41 10.91
N PHE A 414 -11.01 -3.91 10.61
CA PHE A 414 -10.10 -3.39 9.60
C PHE A 414 -9.80 -4.48 8.56
N ILE A 415 -10.54 -4.46 7.45
CA ILE A 415 -10.33 -5.38 6.32
C ILE A 415 -9.18 -4.84 5.47
N ASN A 416 -8.09 -5.60 5.34
CA ASN A 416 -6.88 -5.12 4.67
C ASN A 416 -6.05 -6.24 4.02
N SER A 417 -5.41 -5.91 2.89
CA SER A 417 -4.44 -6.78 2.22
C SER A 417 -3.03 -6.57 2.78
N THR A 418 -2.48 -7.58 3.44
CA THR A 418 -1.11 -7.59 3.98
C THR A 418 -0.59 -9.04 3.99
N ARG A 419 0.72 -9.26 4.21
CA ARG A 419 1.28 -10.62 4.19
C ARG A 419 0.56 -11.52 5.23
N PRO A 420 0.17 -12.77 4.87
CA PRO A 420 0.28 -13.40 3.55
C PRO A 420 -0.94 -13.20 2.63
N ARG A 421 -2.06 -12.66 3.12
CA ARG A 421 -3.36 -12.58 2.43
C ARG A 421 -4.29 -11.52 3.04
N VAL A 422 -5.32 -11.12 2.28
CA VAL A 422 -6.43 -10.28 2.77
C VAL A 422 -7.10 -10.91 3.99
N LYS A 423 -7.29 -10.10 5.04
CA LYS A 423 -7.90 -10.48 6.32
C LYS A 423 -8.73 -9.35 6.93
N GLU A 424 -9.63 -9.71 7.82
CA GLU A 424 -10.41 -8.82 8.69
C GLU A 424 -9.96 -9.06 10.14
N GLU A 425 -9.69 -8.00 10.90
CA GLU A 425 -9.31 -8.06 12.33
C GLU A 425 -9.86 -6.82 13.07
N PRO A 426 -10.13 -6.86 14.39
CA PRO A 426 -10.62 -5.68 15.12
C PRO A 426 -9.64 -4.50 15.02
N ILE A 427 -10.14 -3.29 14.75
CA ILE A 427 -9.26 -2.14 14.47
C ILE A 427 -8.40 -1.75 15.70
N LEU A 428 -8.93 -1.97 16.90
CA LEU A 428 -8.21 -1.77 18.16
C LEU A 428 -7.07 -2.77 18.35
N ASP A 429 -7.19 -4.01 17.87
CA ASP A 429 -6.11 -5.01 17.98
C ASP A 429 -4.96 -4.70 17.03
N TYR A 430 -5.27 -4.29 15.79
CA TYR A 430 -4.26 -3.77 14.87
C TYR A 430 -3.54 -2.55 15.47
N MET A 431 -4.29 -1.63 16.07
CA MET A 431 -3.75 -0.43 16.73
C MET A 431 -2.84 -0.78 17.92
N ASN A 432 -3.35 -1.57 18.88
CA ASN A 432 -2.63 -1.96 20.10
C ASN A 432 -1.36 -2.76 19.76
N ARG A 433 -1.40 -3.62 18.74
CA ARG A 433 -0.22 -4.36 18.24
C ARG A 433 0.83 -3.42 17.67
N ASN A 434 0.44 -2.43 16.86
CA ASN A 434 1.38 -1.43 16.35
C ASN A 434 1.97 -0.56 17.47
N LEU A 435 1.18 -0.20 18.48
CA LEU A 435 1.66 0.56 19.65
C LEU A 435 2.69 -0.22 20.46
N ARG A 436 2.50 -1.52 20.71
CA ARG A 436 3.50 -2.37 21.38
C ARG A 436 4.83 -2.46 20.61
N LEU A 437 4.80 -2.37 19.28
CA LEU A 437 6.01 -2.39 18.45
C LEU A 437 6.74 -1.03 18.39
N ASN A 438 6.11 0.08 18.79
CA ASN A 438 6.66 1.43 18.63
C ASN A 438 8.00 1.66 19.38
N PRO A 439 8.22 1.19 20.62
CA PRO A 439 9.51 1.40 21.32
C PRO A 439 10.68 0.75 20.56
N GLY A 440 10.55 -0.52 20.17
CA GLY A 440 11.58 -1.22 19.39
C GLY A 440 11.82 -0.60 18.01
N ARG A 441 10.77 -0.09 17.35
CA ARG A 441 10.89 0.66 16.08
C ARG A 441 11.66 1.97 16.26
N LYS A 442 11.36 2.75 17.31
CA LYS A 442 12.10 3.98 17.64
C LYS A 442 13.57 3.71 17.92
N ALA A 443 13.88 2.71 18.77
CA ALA A 443 15.26 2.32 19.07
C ALA A 443 16.04 1.93 17.81
N LYS A 444 15.43 1.12 16.93
CA LYS A 444 16.00 0.71 15.63
C LYS A 444 15.91 1.80 14.53
N LYS A 445 15.47 3.02 14.85
CA LYS A 445 15.28 4.16 13.92
C LYS A 445 14.42 3.81 12.69
N ARG A 446 13.46 2.89 12.84
CA ARG A 446 12.50 2.42 11.83
C ARG A 446 11.18 3.21 11.92
N PRO A 447 10.31 3.18 10.88
CA PRO A 447 8.98 3.77 10.95
C PRO A 447 8.19 3.27 12.16
N PHE A 448 7.54 4.18 12.88
CA PHE A 448 6.64 3.86 13.99
C PHE A 448 5.24 4.45 13.77
N PHE A 449 4.23 3.82 14.35
CA PHE A 449 2.81 4.15 14.17
C PHE A 449 2.41 5.37 15.02
N LEU A 450 1.63 6.28 14.44
CA LEU A 450 1.09 7.46 15.13
C LEU A 450 -0.40 7.34 15.47
N GLY A 451 -1.19 6.73 14.60
CA GLY A 451 -2.65 6.76 14.64
C GLY A 451 -3.25 6.51 13.25
N PHE A 452 -4.51 6.85 13.06
CA PHE A 452 -5.21 6.66 11.77
C PHE A 452 -5.71 7.99 11.20
N ARG A 453 -5.84 8.04 9.87
CA ARG A 453 -6.80 8.90 9.17
C ARG A 453 -7.93 8.02 8.65
N PHE A 454 -9.10 8.63 8.45
CA PHE A 454 -10.25 7.96 7.84
C PHE A 454 -10.77 8.82 6.70
N LEU A 455 -11.14 8.20 5.58
CA LEU A 455 -11.89 8.83 4.50
C LEU A 455 -13.26 8.17 4.38
N ARG A 456 -14.27 8.94 4.03
CA ARG A 456 -15.65 8.50 3.86
C ARG A 456 -16.06 8.63 2.41
N LEU A 457 -16.69 7.59 1.88
CA LEU A 457 -17.39 7.64 0.60
C LEU A 457 -18.31 8.86 0.54
N GLN A 458 -18.26 9.59 -0.57
CA GLN A 458 -19.22 10.63 -0.90
C GLN A 458 -20.63 10.02 -1.07
N PRO A 459 -21.71 10.81 -0.95
CA PRO A 459 -23.07 10.29 -1.14
C PRO A 459 -23.29 9.78 -2.57
N ASN A 460 -23.01 10.62 -3.57
CA ASN A 460 -23.35 10.37 -4.97
C ASN A 460 -22.07 10.41 -5.86
N PRO A 461 -21.09 9.52 -5.66
CA PRO A 461 -19.77 9.66 -6.27
C PRO A 461 -19.76 9.62 -7.80
N LEU A 462 -20.70 8.91 -8.43
CA LEU A 462 -20.84 8.88 -9.89
C LEU A 462 -21.48 10.15 -10.46
N GLU A 463 -22.18 10.95 -9.66
CA GLU A 463 -22.68 12.27 -10.07
C GLU A 463 -21.56 13.30 -9.95
N ASN A 464 -20.87 13.35 -8.80
CA ASN A 464 -19.64 14.13 -8.61
C ASN A 464 -18.60 13.88 -9.71
N LEU A 465 -18.52 12.66 -10.24
CA LEU A 465 -17.59 12.32 -11.32
C LEU A 465 -18.08 12.80 -12.70
N ARG A 466 -19.40 12.83 -12.95
CA ARG A 466 -19.98 13.40 -14.19
C ARG A 466 -19.80 14.91 -14.26
N GLU A 467 -19.77 15.60 -13.12
CA GLU A 467 -19.44 17.03 -13.04
C GLU A 467 -17.99 17.32 -13.48
N ILE A 468 -17.08 16.35 -13.37
CA ILE A 468 -15.65 16.49 -13.70
C ILE A 468 -15.31 15.92 -15.08
N ASP A 469 -15.83 14.74 -15.39
CA ASP A 469 -15.49 13.97 -16.59
C ASP A 469 -16.55 14.14 -17.72
N GLY A 470 -17.71 14.73 -17.43
CA GLY A 470 -18.84 14.86 -18.36
C GLY A 470 -19.86 13.72 -18.29
N PRO A 471 -20.89 13.71 -19.16
CA PRO A 471 -21.96 12.70 -19.12
C PRO A 471 -21.47 11.26 -19.35
N ASP A 472 -20.40 11.10 -20.14
CA ASP A 472 -19.77 9.81 -20.48
C ASP A 472 -18.81 9.27 -19.38
N ALA A 473 -18.85 9.84 -18.16
CA ALA A 473 -17.99 9.46 -17.05
C ALA A 473 -18.10 7.96 -16.66
N PRO A 474 -16.99 7.28 -16.29
CA PRO A 474 -15.63 7.81 -16.15
C PRO A 474 -14.88 7.97 -17.49
N VAL A 475 -14.20 9.11 -17.67
CA VAL A 475 -13.34 9.33 -18.84
C VAL A 475 -11.93 8.79 -18.58
N LEU A 476 -11.42 8.02 -19.53
CA LEU A 476 -10.02 7.60 -19.56
C LEU A 476 -9.25 8.26 -20.70
N ARG A 477 -7.97 8.53 -20.42
CA ARG A 477 -6.98 8.92 -21.40
C ARG A 477 -5.88 7.86 -21.41
N ILE A 478 -5.39 7.51 -22.59
CA ILE A 478 -4.17 6.73 -22.76
C ILE A 478 -3.05 7.69 -23.17
N PRO A 479 -1.77 7.39 -22.89
CA PRO A 479 -0.68 8.22 -23.36
C PRO A 479 -0.79 8.34 -24.88
N ALA A 480 -0.66 9.56 -25.40
CA ALA A 480 -0.49 9.73 -26.83
C ALA A 480 0.70 8.86 -27.25
N ARG A 481 0.51 7.99 -28.26
CA ARG A 481 1.60 7.20 -28.83
C ARG A 481 2.70 8.17 -29.22
N ARG A 482 3.78 8.24 -28.42
CA ARG A 482 5.01 8.93 -28.81
C ARG A 482 5.42 8.28 -30.12
N GLY A 483 5.34 9.04 -31.21
CA GLY A 483 5.78 8.55 -32.51
C GLY A 483 7.20 8.05 -32.36
N ARG A 484 7.56 6.96 -33.07
CA ARG A 484 8.98 6.66 -33.25
C ARG A 484 9.64 7.95 -33.76
N PRO A 485 10.77 8.42 -33.18
CA PRO A 485 11.62 9.32 -33.93
C PRO A 485 11.91 8.64 -35.27
N ARG A 486 11.75 9.41 -36.36
CA ARG A 486 12.11 8.96 -37.70
C ARG A 486 13.63 9.01 -37.86
#